data_AF-A0A496RRY8-F1
#
_entry.id   AF-A0A496RRY8-F1
#
_cell.length_a   1.000
_cell.length_b   1.000
_cell.length_c   1.000
_cell.angle_alpha   90.00
_cell.angle_beta   90.00
_cell.angle_gamma   90.00
#
_symmetry.space_group_name_H-M   'P 1'
#
loop_
_entity.id
_entity.type
_entity.pdbx_description
1 polymer ?
#
loop_
_entity_poly.entity_id
_entity_poly.type
_entity_poly.pdbx_seq_one_letter_code
_entity_poly.pdbx_strand_id
1 'polypeptide(L)'
;MQRKKISLSDLLKMKSNGEKITMLTAYDYPFGKLIDHAGVEIILVGDSLGNVVLGYDNPVPVTMDEMLHHSKAVRKGVEFAFLVSDMPFMSFNVSCEHAIINAGRFIKEAGADAVKIEGGTNAVVETIKAIIAAGIPVMGHLGLTPQTAPMLGGYKVQGKDRESAEKILNQALALESAGCFCIVFECVPDKLAGLITKKLRIPTIGIGAGAECDGQVLVIHDLLGINNKFMPKFVRQYANLGEVITQSVQDYICEVKQKKFPAEEHCFKINADNLPNLYTQT
;
A
#
# COMPACT_ATOMS: atom_id res chain seq x y z
N MET A 1 3.64 -7.92 -26.86
CA MET A 1 2.28 -8.27 -26.38
C MET A 1 1.75 -7.11 -25.57
N GLN A 2 0.49 -6.72 -25.78
CA GLN A 2 -0.15 -5.66 -24.99
C GLN A 2 -0.39 -6.19 -23.57
N ARG A 3 0.02 -5.43 -22.54
CA ARG A 3 -0.15 -5.81 -21.14
C ARG A 3 -1.66 -5.89 -20.83
N LYS A 4 -2.05 -6.88 -20.03
CA LYS A 4 -3.44 -7.10 -19.62
C LYS A 4 -3.58 -6.85 -18.12
N LYS A 5 -4.81 -6.54 -17.69
CA LYS A 5 -5.13 -6.43 -16.28
C LYS A 5 -4.88 -7.76 -15.56
N ILE A 6 -4.14 -7.72 -14.45
CA ILE A 6 -3.85 -8.86 -13.58
C ILE A 6 -5.15 -9.32 -12.93
N SER A 7 -5.41 -10.63 -12.98
CA SER A 7 -6.54 -11.26 -12.30
C SER A 7 -6.07 -12.12 -11.13
N LEU A 8 -7.00 -12.52 -10.25
CA LEU A 8 -6.74 -13.53 -9.21
C LEU A 8 -6.13 -14.82 -9.79
N SER A 9 -6.61 -15.24 -10.97
CA SER A 9 -6.11 -16.44 -11.63
C SER A 9 -4.65 -16.31 -12.06
N ASP A 10 -4.22 -15.09 -12.40
CA ASP A 10 -2.83 -14.85 -12.81
C ASP A 10 -1.90 -14.86 -11.60
N LEU A 11 -2.31 -14.30 -10.47
CA LEU A 11 -1.55 -14.39 -9.21
C LEU A 11 -1.36 -15.85 -8.75
N LEU A 12 -2.40 -16.68 -8.87
CA LEU A 12 -2.30 -18.11 -8.58
C LEU A 12 -1.33 -18.82 -9.54
N LYS A 13 -1.37 -18.49 -10.84
CA LYS A 13 -0.44 -19.04 -11.84
C LYS A 13 1.00 -18.62 -11.57
N MET A 14 1.24 -17.38 -11.15
CA MET A 14 2.57 -16.90 -10.80
C MET A 14 3.17 -17.77 -9.69
N LYS A 15 2.41 -18.02 -8.61
CA LYS A 15 2.84 -18.97 -7.57
C LYS A 15 3.12 -20.37 -8.14
N SER A 16 2.20 -20.94 -8.93
CA SER A 16 2.41 -22.30 -9.47
C SER A 16 3.63 -22.41 -10.39
N ASN A 17 3.99 -21.32 -11.05
CA ASN A 17 5.14 -21.24 -11.95
C ASN A 17 6.43 -20.82 -11.23
N GLY A 18 6.37 -20.48 -9.94
CA GLY A 18 7.50 -19.95 -9.19
C GLY A 18 7.90 -18.52 -9.59
N GLU A 19 7.03 -17.80 -10.29
CA GLU A 19 7.22 -16.40 -10.66
C GLU A 19 6.89 -15.49 -9.47
N LYS A 20 7.80 -14.58 -9.13
CA LYS A 20 7.64 -13.72 -7.95
C LYS A 20 6.66 -12.58 -8.22
N ILE A 21 5.73 -12.38 -7.29
CA ILE A 21 4.74 -11.31 -7.35
C ILE A 21 5.34 -10.02 -6.77
N THR A 22 5.27 -8.94 -7.52
CA THR A 22 5.64 -7.61 -7.02
C THR A 22 4.41 -6.85 -6.55
N MET A 23 4.53 -6.23 -5.39
CA MET A 23 3.48 -5.42 -4.79
C MET A 23 4.08 -4.13 -4.25
N LEU A 24 3.43 -3.00 -4.50
CA LEU A 24 3.84 -1.70 -3.93
C LEU A 24 2.61 -0.94 -3.44
N THR A 25 2.81 -0.12 -2.41
CA THR A 25 1.75 0.80 -2.00
C THR A 25 1.62 1.98 -2.96
N ALA A 26 0.41 2.53 -3.08
CA ALA A 26 0.15 3.81 -3.73
C ALA A 26 -1.01 4.50 -3.01
N TYR A 27 -1.01 5.84 -3.00
CA TYR A 27 -2.01 6.61 -2.25
C TYR A 27 -2.62 7.76 -3.04
N ASP A 28 -2.19 7.98 -4.29
CA ASP A 28 -2.71 9.01 -5.16
C ASP A 28 -2.69 8.58 -6.64
N TYR A 29 -3.29 9.41 -7.49
CA TYR A 29 -3.35 9.19 -8.93
C TYR A 29 -1.96 9.14 -9.59
N PRO A 30 -1.03 10.09 -9.35
CA PRO A 30 0.29 10.07 -9.99
C PRO A 30 1.10 8.81 -9.67
N PHE A 31 1.23 8.42 -8.40
CA PHE A 31 1.95 7.21 -8.03
C PHE A 31 1.22 5.96 -8.52
N GLY A 32 -0.11 5.91 -8.41
CA GLY A 32 -0.90 4.82 -8.97
C GLY A 32 -0.59 4.58 -10.45
N LYS A 33 -0.52 5.65 -11.25
CA LYS A 33 -0.20 5.59 -12.68
C LYS A 33 1.24 5.17 -12.96
N LEU A 34 2.20 5.77 -12.26
CA LEU A 34 3.63 5.48 -12.48
C LEU A 34 3.97 4.04 -12.10
N ILE A 35 3.49 3.58 -10.94
CA ILE A 35 3.72 2.23 -10.42
C ILE A 35 3.02 1.20 -11.32
N ASP A 36 1.78 1.49 -11.73
CA ASP A 36 1.05 0.63 -12.63
C ASP A 36 1.85 0.46 -13.93
N HIS A 37 2.20 1.54 -14.62
CA HIS A 37 2.96 1.49 -15.87
C HIS A 37 4.35 0.85 -15.74
N ALA A 38 4.98 0.93 -14.57
CA ALA A 38 6.29 0.33 -14.32
C ALA A 38 6.29 -1.21 -14.34
N GLY A 39 5.13 -1.84 -14.19
CA GLY A 39 5.00 -3.30 -14.31
C GLY A 39 4.49 -4.02 -13.07
N VAL A 40 4.23 -3.32 -11.96
CA VAL A 40 3.84 -3.95 -10.70
C VAL A 40 2.55 -4.75 -10.83
N GLU A 41 2.50 -5.96 -10.24
CA GLU A 41 1.32 -6.83 -10.35
C GLU A 41 0.20 -6.46 -9.37
N ILE A 42 0.55 -6.03 -8.16
CA ILE A 42 -0.42 -5.63 -7.12
C ILE A 42 -0.12 -4.21 -6.62
N ILE A 43 -1.12 -3.35 -6.64
CA ILE A 43 -1.04 -2.04 -5.97
C ILE A 43 -1.89 -2.09 -4.71
N LEU A 44 -1.30 -1.69 -3.58
CA LEU A 44 -1.99 -1.61 -2.29
C LEU A 44 -2.25 -0.16 -1.88
N VAL A 45 -3.52 0.19 -1.70
CA VAL A 45 -3.87 1.38 -0.90
C VAL A 45 -3.92 0.93 0.55
N GLY A 46 -2.78 1.07 1.25
CA GLY A 46 -2.61 0.60 2.62
C GLY A 46 -2.91 1.69 3.65
N ASP A 47 -3.34 1.29 4.84
CA ASP A 47 -3.55 2.20 5.99
C ASP A 47 -2.24 2.84 6.50
N SER A 48 -1.08 2.32 6.07
CA SER A 48 0.23 2.99 6.10
C SER A 48 0.19 4.45 5.59
N LEU A 49 -0.80 4.84 4.78
CA LEU A 49 -1.07 6.24 4.44
C LEU A 49 -1.19 7.15 5.66
N GLY A 50 -1.69 6.63 6.79
CA GLY A 50 -1.78 7.36 8.04
C GLY A 50 -0.42 7.93 8.43
N ASN A 51 0.63 7.12 8.34
CA ASN A 51 1.98 7.54 8.67
C ASN A 51 2.63 8.37 7.56
N VAL A 52 2.62 7.86 6.32
CA VAL A 52 3.48 8.41 5.25
C VAL A 52 2.82 9.53 4.46
N VAL A 53 1.49 9.67 4.54
CA VAL A 53 0.72 10.72 3.85
C VAL A 53 0.10 11.70 4.83
N LEU A 54 -0.59 11.20 5.87
CA LEU A 54 -1.35 12.04 6.80
C LEU A 54 -0.55 12.49 8.03
N GLY A 55 0.61 11.90 8.28
CA GLY A 55 1.49 12.28 9.39
C GLY A 55 1.02 11.81 10.77
N TYR A 56 0.14 10.81 10.84
CA TYR A 56 -0.22 10.14 12.09
C TYR A 56 0.95 9.31 12.64
N ASP A 57 0.97 9.14 13.96
CA ASP A 57 2.01 8.35 14.62
C ASP A 57 1.89 6.85 14.34
N ASN A 58 0.68 6.38 14.01
CA ASN A 58 0.36 4.98 13.72
C ASN A 58 -0.93 4.91 12.86
N PRO A 59 -1.27 3.75 12.27
CA PRO A 59 -2.42 3.66 11.36
C PRO A 59 -3.79 3.59 12.04
N VAL A 60 -3.87 3.47 13.38
CA VAL A 60 -5.14 3.33 14.11
C VAL A 60 -6.14 4.47 13.87
N PRO A 61 -5.74 5.75 13.75
CA PRO A 61 -6.68 6.85 13.50
C PRO A 61 -7.24 6.89 12.07
N VAL A 62 -6.66 6.13 11.13
CA VAL A 62 -7.10 6.15 9.73
C VAL A 62 -8.55 5.68 9.63
N THR A 63 -9.37 6.49 8.97
CA THR A 63 -10.81 6.28 8.86
C THR A 63 -11.18 5.56 7.57
N MET A 64 -12.41 5.02 7.53
CA MET A 64 -12.99 4.48 6.28
C MET A 64 -13.03 5.51 5.16
N ASP A 65 -13.35 6.77 5.45
CA ASP A 65 -13.50 7.79 4.41
C ASP A 65 -12.16 8.23 3.84
N GLU A 66 -11.09 8.27 4.64
CA GLU A 66 -9.72 8.50 4.16
C GLU A 66 -9.26 7.35 3.27
N MET A 67 -9.47 6.09 3.70
CA MET A 67 -9.13 4.93 2.88
C MET A 67 -9.89 4.92 1.55
N LEU A 68 -11.18 5.25 1.55
CA LEU A 68 -11.99 5.35 0.33
C LEU A 68 -11.53 6.52 -0.56
N HIS A 69 -11.17 7.67 0.02
CA HIS A 69 -10.65 8.82 -0.73
C HIS A 69 -9.37 8.45 -1.50
N HIS A 70 -8.37 7.90 -0.81
CA HIS A 70 -7.11 7.51 -1.43
C HIS A 70 -7.29 6.36 -2.42
N SER A 71 -8.16 5.39 -2.12
CA SER A 71 -8.47 4.29 -3.05
C SER A 71 -9.10 4.79 -4.35
N LYS A 72 -10.04 5.74 -4.27
CA LYS A 72 -10.65 6.41 -5.44
C LYS A 72 -9.61 7.16 -6.27
N ALA A 73 -8.63 7.81 -5.63
CA ALA A 73 -7.58 8.53 -6.32
C ALA A 73 -6.64 7.57 -7.08
N VAL A 74 -6.17 6.51 -6.41
CA VAL A 74 -5.28 5.50 -7.00
C VAL A 74 -5.94 4.78 -8.16
N ARG A 75 -7.20 4.34 -8.02
CA ARG A 75 -7.92 3.62 -9.07
C ARG A 75 -7.92 4.35 -10.41
N LYS A 76 -7.99 5.68 -10.41
CA LYS A 76 -7.96 6.50 -11.63
C LYS A 76 -6.63 6.41 -12.38
N GLY A 77 -5.54 6.06 -11.69
CA GLY A 77 -4.21 5.91 -12.26
C GLY A 77 -3.87 4.49 -12.68
N VAL A 78 -4.56 3.48 -12.14
CA VAL A 78 -4.25 2.07 -12.39
C VAL A 78 -5.04 1.56 -13.60
N GLU A 79 -4.38 0.91 -14.55
CA GLU A 79 -4.98 0.22 -15.69
C GLU A 79 -4.76 -1.30 -15.61
N PHE A 80 -3.57 -1.76 -15.20
CA PHE A 80 -3.16 -3.17 -15.29
C PHE A 80 -3.06 -3.91 -13.96
N ALA A 81 -2.53 -3.29 -12.91
CA ALA A 81 -2.29 -3.95 -11.63
C ALA A 81 -3.62 -4.33 -10.93
N PHE A 82 -3.55 -5.38 -10.12
CA PHE A 82 -4.62 -5.79 -9.23
C PHE A 82 -4.65 -4.83 -8.03
N LEU A 83 -5.74 -4.07 -7.87
CA LEU A 83 -5.83 -3.04 -6.83
C LEU A 83 -6.43 -3.61 -5.54
N VAL A 84 -5.68 -3.56 -4.45
CA VAL A 84 -6.11 -3.98 -3.11
C VAL A 84 -6.23 -2.75 -2.22
N SER A 85 -7.30 -2.66 -1.44
CA SER A 85 -7.47 -1.60 -0.43
C SER A 85 -7.51 -2.19 0.98
N ASP A 86 -6.81 -1.58 1.92
CA ASP A 86 -6.91 -1.97 3.32
C ASP A 86 -8.25 -1.61 3.93
N MET A 87 -8.79 -2.54 4.72
CA MET A 87 -9.85 -2.22 5.67
C MET A 87 -9.19 -1.64 6.95
N PRO A 88 -9.46 -0.37 7.30
CA PRO A 88 -8.84 0.25 8.47
C PRO A 88 -9.37 -0.35 9.77
N PHE A 89 -8.66 -0.12 10.88
CA PHE A 89 -9.05 -0.62 12.20
C PHE A 89 -10.52 -0.28 12.52
N MET A 90 -11.21 -1.20 13.22
CA MET A 90 -12.64 -1.13 13.55
C MET A 90 -13.63 -1.19 12.37
N SER A 91 -13.17 -1.17 11.11
CA SER A 91 -14.09 -1.29 9.96
C SER A 91 -14.58 -2.72 9.70
N PHE A 92 -13.87 -3.73 10.22
CA PHE A 92 -14.23 -5.15 10.06
C PHE A 92 -14.37 -5.90 11.39
N ASN A 93 -13.97 -5.29 12.51
CA ASN A 93 -13.93 -5.96 13.81
C ASN A 93 -15.29 -5.96 14.54
N VAL A 94 -16.22 -5.09 14.14
CA VAL A 94 -17.49 -4.86 14.86
C VAL A 94 -18.50 -6.00 14.64
N SER A 95 -18.78 -6.33 13.39
CA SER A 95 -19.68 -7.43 13.02
C SER A 95 -19.44 -7.84 11.56
N CYS A 96 -19.85 -9.06 11.19
CA CYS A 96 -19.78 -9.52 9.80
C CYS A 96 -20.57 -8.60 8.85
N GLU A 97 -21.76 -8.16 9.25
CA GLU A 97 -22.60 -7.26 8.45
C GLU A 97 -21.88 -5.93 8.18
N HIS A 98 -21.32 -5.30 9.22
CA HIS A 98 -20.61 -4.03 9.07
C HIS A 98 -19.36 -4.22 8.20
N ALA A 99 -18.64 -5.33 8.38
CA ALA A 99 -17.47 -5.65 7.57
C ALA A 99 -17.82 -5.84 6.08
N ILE A 100 -18.92 -6.55 5.77
CA ILE A 100 -19.42 -6.73 4.40
C ILE A 100 -19.77 -5.38 3.79
N ILE A 101 -20.49 -4.51 4.52
CA ILE A 101 -20.86 -3.17 4.02
C ILE A 101 -19.60 -2.36 3.71
N ASN A 102 -18.64 -2.31 4.62
CA ASN A 102 -17.40 -1.56 4.44
C ASN A 102 -16.53 -2.10 3.31
N ALA A 103 -16.37 -3.43 3.21
CA ALA A 103 -15.67 -4.07 2.10
C ALA A 103 -16.38 -3.76 0.77
N GLY A 104 -17.71 -3.82 0.75
CA GLY A 104 -18.53 -3.49 -0.42
C GLY A 104 -18.34 -2.05 -0.89
N ARG A 105 -18.12 -1.08 0.03
CA ARG A 105 -17.81 0.31 -0.33
C ARG A 105 -16.48 0.42 -1.10
N PHE A 106 -15.45 -0.33 -0.72
CA PHE A 106 -14.17 -0.32 -1.47
C PHE A 106 -14.34 -0.82 -2.91
N ILE A 107 -15.13 -1.87 -3.11
CA ILE A 107 -15.40 -2.40 -4.46
C ILE A 107 -16.28 -1.42 -5.25
N LYS A 108 -17.42 -1.01 -4.68
CA LYS A 108 -18.45 -0.23 -5.40
C LYS A 108 -18.08 1.24 -5.60
N GLU A 109 -17.51 1.88 -4.59
CA GLU A 109 -17.24 3.31 -4.63
C GLU A 109 -15.81 3.62 -5.06
N ALA A 110 -14.83 2.81 -4.63
CA ALA A 110 -13.42 3.05 -4.90
C ALA A 110 -12.85 2.25 -6.08
N GLY A 111 -13.55 1.22 -6.54
CA GLY A 111 -13.11 0.38 -7.65
C GLY A 111 -11.91 -0.51 -7.31
N ALA A 112 -11.72 -0.83 -6.03
CA ALA A 112 -10.76 -1.85 -5.62
C ALA A 112 -11.18 -3.22 -6.18
N ASP A 113 -10.20 -4.06 -6.49
CA ASP A 113 -10.44 -5.44 -6.95
C ASP A 113 -10.56 -6.41 -5.76
N ALA A 114 -10.00 -6.05 -4.61
CA ALA A 114 -10.06 -6.80 -3.36
C ALA A 114 -9.84 -5.91 -2.13
N VAL A 115 -10.07 -6.48 -0.95
CA VAL A 115 -9.71 -5.86 0.33
C VAL A 115 -8.62 -6.63 1.07
N LYS A 116 -7.79 -5.95 1.88
CA LYS A 116 -6.85 -6.57 2.81
C LYS A 116 -7.33 -6.39 4.25
N ILE A 117 -7.22 -7.46 5.05
CA ILE A 117 -7.69 -7.51 6.44
C ILE A 117 -6.61 -8.10 7.34
N GLU A 118 -6.39 -7.46 8.49
CA GLU A 118 -5.40 -7.88 9.48
C GLU A 118 -5.95 -8.87 10.50
N GLY A 119 -5.15 -9.89 10.80
CA GLY A 119 -5.40 -10.84 11.88
C GLY A 119 -5.89 -12.21 11.41
N GLY A 120 -5.73 -13.18 12.30
CA GLY A 120 -6.17 -14.57 12.08
C GLY A 120 -6.84 -15.17 13.31
N THR A 121 -7.46 -14.36 14.16
CA THR A 121 -8.28 -14.89 15.26
C THR A 121 -9.53 -15.53 14.68
N ASN A 122 -10.17 -16.45 15.41
CA ASN A 122 -11.41 -17.09 14.94
C ASN A 122 -12.48 -16.06 14.55
N ALA A 123 -12.61 -14.96 15.31
CA ALA A 123 -13.55 -13.88 15.00
C ALA A 123 -13.23 -13.21 13.66
N VAL A 124 -11.95 -12.90 13.38
CA VAL A 124 -11.53 -12.31 12.10
C VAL A 124 -11.72 -13.29 10.95
N VAL A 125 -11.41 -14.57 11.16
CA VAL A 125 -11.62 -15.64 10.16
C VAL A 125 -13.10 -15.75 9.77
N GLU A 126 -14.03 -15.69 10.73
CA GLU A 126 -15.47 -15.69 10.44
C GLU A 126 -15.91 -14.43 9.67
N THR A 127 -15.40 -13.25 10.03
CA THR A 127 -15.63 -12.03 9.25
C THR A 127 -15.14 -12.17 7.80
N ILE A 128 -13.95 -12.72 7.60
CA ILE A 128 -13.36 -12.94 6.28
C ILE A 128 -14.22 -13.89 5.44
N LYS A 129 -14.68 -15.00 6.02
CA LYS A 129 -15.61 -15.92 5.34
C LYS A 129 -16.88 -15.22 4.90
N ALA A 130 -17.44 -14.35 5.74
CA ALA A 130 -18.65 -13.61 5.43
C ALA A 130 -18.46 -12.63 4.26
N ILE A 131 -17.33 -11.93 4.22
CA ILE A 131 -16.97 -11.03 3.10
C ILE A 131 -16.77 -11.81 1.80
N ILE A 132 -16.07 -12.94 1.85
CA ILE A 132 -15.84 -13.80 0.68
C ILE A 132 -17.17 -14.39 0.18
N ALA A 133 -18.05 -14.83 1.08
CA ALA A 133 -19.38 -15.33 0.75
C ALA A 133 -20.26 -14.24 0.08
N ALA A 134 -20.01 -12.96 0.38
CA ALA A 134 -20.63 -11.83 -0.31
C ALA A 134 -20.01 -11.50 -1.68
N GLY A 135 -19.01 -12.29 -2.13
CA GLY A 135 -18.39 -12.17 -3.46
C GLY A 135 -17.20 -11.22 -3.52
N ILE A 136 -16.62 -10.82 -2.37
CA ILE A 136 -15.50 -9.87 -2.32
C ILE A 136 -14.21 -10.64 -2.01
N PRO A 137 -13.18 -10.58 -2.88
CA PRO A 137 -11.90 -11.22 -2.61
C PRO A 137 -11.18 -10.58 -1.42
N VAL A 138 -10.58 -11.41 -0.57
CA VAL A 138 -9.85 -10.96 0.63
C VAL A 138 -8.40 -11.44 0.62
N MET A 139 -7.48 -10.49 0.82
CA MET A 139 -6.09 -10.75 1.16
C MET A 139 -5.97 -10.73 2.70
N GLY A 140 -5.45 -11.82 3.27
CA GLY A 140 -5.17 -11.87 4.71
C GLY A 140 -3.85 -11.16 5.06
N HIS A 141 -3.69 -10.76 6.32
CA HIS A 141 -2.42 -10.22 6.82
C HIS A 141 -2.11 -10.80 8.21
N LEU A 142 -0.96 -11.48 8.33
CA LEU A 142 -0.45 -12.11 9.54
C LEU A 142 0.99 -11.68 9.86
N GLY A 143 1.43 -12.00 11.07
CA GLY A 143 2.70 -11.54 11.61
C GLY A 143 2.47 -10.29 12.46
N LEU A 144 3.29 -9.27 12.26
CA LEU A 144 3.05 -7.96 12.86
C LEU A 144 1.86 -7.32 12.14
N THR A 145 0.77 -7.09 12.86
CA THR A 145 -0.42 -6.38 12.37
C THR A 145 -0.47 -4.99 13.00
N PRO A 146 -0.05 -3.93 12.29
CA PRO A 146 0.07 -2.56 12.82
C PRO A 146 -1.17 -2.06 13.55
N GLN A 147 -2.38 -2.42 13.10
CA GLN A 147 -3.64 -1.98 13.72
C GLN A 147 -3.78 -2.48 15.17
N THR A 148 -3.15 -3.60 15.50
CA THR A 148 -3.16 -4.20 16.84
C THR A 148 -1.78 -4.23 17.48
N ALA A 149 -0.82 -3.42 16.99
CA ALA A 149 0.55 -3.38 17.51
C ALA A 149 0.64 -3.22 19.04
N PRO A 150 -0.21 -2.43 19.74
CA PRO A 150 -0.19 -2.36 21.20
C PRO A 150 -0.42 -3.72 21.88
N MET A 151 -1.34 -4.55 21.35
CA MET A 151 -1.59 -5.91 21.87
C MET A 151 -0.40 -6.85 21.63
N LEU A 152 0.41 -6.58 20.62
CA LEU A 152 1.64 -7.31 20.30
C LEU A 152 2.86 -6.76 21.06
N GLY A 153 2.67 -5.76 21.93
CA GLY A 153 3.75 -5.10 22.67
C GLY A 153 4.62 -4.19 21.81
N GLY A 154 4.05 -3.60 20.75
CA GLY A 154 4.66 -2.68 19.80
C GLY A 154 5.03 -3.33 18.45
N TYR A 155 5.79 -2.59 17.65
CA TYR A 155 6.30 -3.04 16.34
C TYR A 155 7.46 -4.05 16.52
N LYS A 156 7.11 -5.29 16.82
CA LYS A 156 8.06 -6.38 17.08
C LYS A 156 7.89 -7.51 16.07
N VAL A 157 9.00 -8.16 15.78
CA VAL A 157 9.04 -9.40 14.99
C VAL A 157 8.22 -10.49 15.70
N GLN A 158 7.35 -11.17 14.96
CA GLN A 158 6.45 -12.22 15.44
C GLN A 158 6.95 -13.62 15.05
N GLY A 159 6.57 -14.67 15.79
CA GLY A 159 6.95 -16.05 15.43
C GLY A 159 8.40 -16.44 15.79
N LYS A 160 8.97 -15.80 16.83
CA LYS A 160 10.34 -16.07 17.29
C LYS A 160 10.47 -17.33 18.13
N ASP A 161 9.44 -17.67 18.88
CA ASP A 161 9.34 -18.86 19.69
C ASP A 161 8.39 -19.86 19.03
N ARG A 162 8.44 -21.11 19.51
CA ARG A 162 7.68 -22.21 18.92
C ARG A 162 6.17 -21.99 18.96
N GLU A 163 5.65 -21.45 20.07
CA GLU A 163 4.21 -21.25 20.25
C GLU A 163 3.69 -20.17 19.29
N SER A 164 4.38 -19.03 19.21
CA SER A 164 4.00 -17.97 18.27
C SER A 164 4.18 -18.40 16.80
N ALA A 165 5.19 -19.22 16.49
CA ALA A 165 5.37 -19.79 15.16
C ALA A 165 4.25 -20.76 14.76
N GLU A 166 3.88 -21.69 15.66
CA GLU A 166 2.75 -22.61 15.46
C GLU A 166 1.43 -21.85 15.31
N LYS A 167 1.24 -20.77 16.09
CA LYS A 167 0.08 -19.88 15.95
C LYS A 167 0.00 -19.27 14.56
N ILE A 168 1.07 -18.68 14.04
CA ILE A 168 1.07 -18.07 12.69
C ILE A 168 0.76 -19.11 11.62
N LEU A 169 1.34 -20.32 11.71
CA LEU A 169 1.05 -21.41 10.79
C LEU A 169 -0.44 -21.79 10.81
N ASN A 170 -1.01 -22.00 11.99
CA ASN A 170 -2.42 -22.38 12.14
C ASN A 170 -3.36 -21.27 11.63
N GLN A 171 -3.04 -20.01 11.91
CA GLN A 171 -3.79 -18.86 11.40
C GLN A 171 -3.70 -18.78 9.87
N ALA A 172 -2.54 -19.02 9.28
CA ALA A 172 -2.37 -18.99 7.83
C ALA A 172 -3.20 -20.08 7.14
N LEU A 173 -3.20 -21.30 7.69
CA LEU A 173 -4.06 -22.39 7.22
C LEU A 173 -5.55 -22.07 7.37
N ALA A 174 -5.94 -21.41 8.46
CA ALA A 174 -7.32 -20.99 8.70
C ALA A 174 -7.79 -19.92 7.70
N LEU A 175 -6.92 -18.94 7.39
CA LEU A 175 -7.20 -17.90 6.39
C LEU A 175 -7.30 -18.49 4.98
N GLU A 176 -6.41 -19.41 4.60
CA GLU A 176 -6.53 -20.15 3.33
C GLU A 176 -7.85 -20.94 3.27
N SER A 177 -8.18 -21.66 4.34
CA SER A 177 -9.44 -22.44 4.42
C SER A 177 -10.68 -21.55 4.39
N ALA A 178 -10.60 -20.31 4.87
CA ALA A 178 -11.67 -19.32 4.77
C ALA A 178 -11.86 -18.78 3.34
N GLY A 179 -10.89 -18.99 2.46
CA GLY A 179 -10.93 -18.58 1.06
C GLY A 179 -10.12 -17.32 0.73
N CYS A 180 -9.23 -16.86 1.61
CA CYS A 180 -8.30 -15.79 1.25
C CYS A 180 -7.53 -16.18 -0.02
N PHE A 181 -7.39 -15.26 -0.97
CA PHE A 181 -6.66 -15.55 -2.21
C PHE A 181 -5.14 -15.35 -2.06
N CYS A 182 -4.72 -14.64 -1.02
CA CYS A 182 -3.33 -14.30 -0.74
C CYS A 182 -3.18 -13.94 0.75
N ILE A 183 -1.97 -14.11 1.31
CA ILE A 183 -1.64 -13.69 2.68
C ILE A 183 -0.36 -12.87 2.69
N VAL A 184 -0.40 -11.69 3.33
CA VAL A 184 0.80 -10.92 3.68
C VAL A 184 1.40 -11.47 4.98
N PHE A 185 2.72 -11.64 5.00
CA PHE A 185 3.50 -11.87 6.21
C PHE A 185 4.40 -10.65 6.49
N GLU A 186 4.14 -9.98 7.61
CA GLU A 186 4.93 -8.83 8.05
C GLU A 186 5.78 -9.16 9.27
N CYS A 187 7.08 -8.86 9.20
CA CYS A 187 8.04 -9.05 10.28
C CYS A 187 8.00 -10.48 10.90
N VAL A 188 8.00 -11.50 10.04
CA VAL A 188 8.05 -12.93 10.40
C VAL A 188 9.44 -13.50 10.05
N PRO A 189 10.08 -14.35 10.87
CA PRO A 189 11.34 -15.00 10.51
C PRO A 189 11.28 -15.69 9.14
N ASP A 190 12.32 -15.47 8.34
CA ASP A 190 12.44 -15.93 6.95
C ASP A 190 12.18 -17.44 6.78
N LYS A 191 12.77 -18.28 7.65
CA LYS A 191 12.59 -19.74 7.63
C LYS A 191 11.15 -20.15 7.93
N LEU A 192 10.49 -19.44 8.83
CA LEU A 192 9.08 -19.71 9.16
C LEU A 192 8.18 -19.30 8.00
N ALA A 193 8.34 -18.09 7.47
CA ALA A 193 7.58 -17.62 6.32
C ALA A 193 7.76 -18.53 5.10
N GLY A 194 8.99 -18.96 4.82
CA GLY A 194 9.27 -19.91 3.75
C GLY A 194 8.65 -21.29 3.96
N LEU A 195 8.65 -21.80 5.19
CA LEU A 195 7.99 -23.07 5.53
C LEU A 195 6.48 -22.99 5.32
N ILE A 196 5.84 -21.90 5.77
CA ILE A 196 4.40 -21.69 5.59
C ILE A 196 4.06 -21.50 4.11
N THR A 197 4.86 -20.72 3.37
CA THR A 197 4.69 -20.50 1.92
C THR A 197 4.65 -21.79 1.12
N LYS A 198 5.49 -22.77 1.49
CA LYS A 198 5.54 -24.10 0.86
C LYS A 198 4.34 -24.98 1.22
N LYS A 199 3.65 -24.70 2.34
CA LYS A 199 2.46 -25.45 2.79
C LYS A 199 1.18 -24.91 2.16
N LEU A 200 1.10 -23.60 1.95
CA LEU A 200 -0.07 -22.94 1.36
C LEU A 200 -0.12 -23.15 -0.17
N ARG A 201 -1.34 -23.28 -0.68
CA ARG A 201 -1.69 -23.29 -2.10
C ARG A 201 -1.89 -21.88 -2.66
N ILE A 202 -2.18 -20.92 -1.79
CA ILE A 202 -2.32 -19.50 -2.16
C ILE A 202 -0.99 -18.72 -2.06
N PRO A 203 -0.82 -17.64 -2.85
CA PRO A 203 0.32 -16.73 -2.77
C PRO A 203 0.55 -16.13 -1.39
N THR A 204 1.82 -16.03 -1.01
CA THR A 204 2.27 -15.28 0.15
C THR A 204 3.10 -14.06 -0.28
N ILE A 205 2.88 -12.92 0.37
CA ILE A 205 3.63 -11.68 0.12
C ILE A 205 4.40 -11.31 1.38
N GLY A 206 5.72 -11.15 1.26
CA GLY A 206 6.57 -10.79 2.38
C GLY A 206 6.81 -9.29 2.51
N ILE A 207 6.84 -8.78 3.74
CA ILE A 207 7.46 -7.50 4.09
C ILE A 207 8.25 -7.69 5.39
N GLY A 208 9.58 -7.77 5.25
CA GLY A 208 10.42 -8.24 6.35
C GLY A 208 10.19 -9.71 6.71
N ALA A 209 9.78 -10.53 5.75
CA ALA A 209 9.54 -11.98 5.90
C ALA A 209 10.48 -12.87 5.06
N GLY A 210 11.58 -12.31 4.58
CA GLY A 210 12.56 -13.02 3.74
C GLY A 210 12.08 -13.27 2.30
N ALA A 211 12.99 -13.82 1.47
CA ALA A 211 12.77 -14.00 0.03
C ALA A 211 11.98 -15.26 -0.36
N GLU A 212 11.71 -16.14 0.61
CA GLU A 212 11.02 -17.41 0.37
C GLU A 212 9.50 -17.25 0.18
N CYS A 213 8.92 -16.07 0.44
CA CYS A 213 7.53 -15.77 0.08
C CYS A 213 7.34 -15.74 -1.45
N ASP A 214 6.12 -15.96 -1.95
CA ASP A 214 5.82 -15.94 -3.38
C ASP A 214 5.92 -14.53 -3.99
N GLY A 215 5.92 -13.48 -3.18
CA GLY A 215 6.13 -12.11 -3.61
C GLY A 215 6.59 -11.20 -2.47
N GLN A 216 6.73 -9.91 -2.76
CA GLN A 216 7.19 -8.90 -1.80
C GLN A 216 6.37 -7.62 -1.90
N VAL A 217 6.16 -6.96 -0.76
CA VAL A 217 5.57 -5.62 -0.68
C VAL A 217 6.47 -4.65 0.06
N LEU A 218 6.51 -3.40 -0.41
CA LEU A 218 7.10 -2.27 0.30
C LEU A 218 6.17 -1.06 0.23
N VAL A 219 6.29 -0.20 1.24
CA VAL A 219 5.72 1.14 1.21
C VAL A 219 6.51 1.98 0.20
N ILE A 220 5.83 2.59 -0.78
CA ILE A 220 6.50 3.33 -1.86
C ILE A 220 7.38 4.48 -1.35
N HIS A 221 6.97 5.13 -0.27
CA HIS A 221 7.72 6.23 0.34
C HIS A 221 9.06 5.76 0.92
N ASP A 222 9.08 4.57 1.53
CA ASP A 222 10.28 3.94 2.05
C ASP A 222 11.18 3.46 0.91
N LEU A 223 10.59 2.87 -0.14
CA LEU A 223 11.31 2.42 -1.34
C LEU A 223 12.02 3.59 -2.05
N LEU A 224 11.36 4.73 -2.18
CA LEU A 224 11.89 5.91 -2.88
C LEU A 224 12.69 6.85 -1.98
N GLY A 225 12.80 6.57 -0.68
CA GLY A 225 13.52 7.41 0.27
C GLY A 225 12.94 8.82 0.37
N ILE A 226 11.60 8.94 0.45
CA ILE A 226 10.93 10.23 0.63
C ILE A 226 11.05 10.70 2.08
N ASN A 227 10.90 9.79 3.05
CA ASN A 227 11.05 10.08 4.47
C ASN A 227 12.30 9.38 5.03
N ASN A 228 13.24 10.17 5.53
CA ASN A 228 14.53 9.68 6.03
C ASN A 228 14.64 9.64 7.57
N LYS A 229 13.56 9.92 8.31
CA LYS A 229 13.61 9.98 9.79
C LYS A 229 13.78 8.60 10.43
N PHE A 230 13.21 7.56 9.85
CA PHE A 230 13.27 6.19 10.37
C PHE A 230 13.16 5.20 9.21
N MET A 231 14.09 4.24 9.15
CA MET A 231 14.09 3.21 8.11
C MET A 231 14.04 1.82 8.77
N PRO A 232 12.94 1.05 8.60
CA PRO A 232 12.89 -0.31 9.07
C PRO A 232 14.00 -1.16 8.45
N LYS A 233 14.54 -2.12 9.23
CA LYS A 233 15.68 -2.97 8.80
C LYS A 233 15.42 -3.74 7.50
N PHE A 234 14.16 -4.04 7.19
CA PHE A 234 13.79 -4.81 6.00
C PHE A 234 13.65 -3.95 4.74
N VAL A 235 13.71 -2.63 4.84
CA VAL A 235 13.59 -1.72 3.71
C VAL A 235 14.92 -1.62 2.98
N ARG A 236 14.85 -1.66 1.64
CA ARG A 236 15.91 -1.20 0.75
C ARG A 236 15.43 0.03 0.01
N GLN A 237 16.16 1.13 0.13
CA GLN A 237 15.95 2.32 -0.69
C GLN A 237 16.51 2.10 -2.09
N TYR A 238 15.74 2.47 -3.10
CA TYR A 238 16.12 2.45 -4.52
C TYR A 238 16.35 3.87 -5.07
N ALA A 239 15.97 4.90 -4.31
CA ALA A 239 16.24 6.32 -4.58
C ALA A 239 16.33 7.09 -3.24
N ASN A 240 16.78 8.35 -3.31
CA ASN A 240 16.73 9.32 -2.20
C ASN A 240 15.91 10.55 -2.62
N LEU A 241 14.62 10.34 -2.85
CA LEU A 241 13.76 11.38 -3.41
C LEU A 241 13.54 12.55 -2.44
N GLY A 242 13.63 12.31 -1.13
CA GLY A 242 13.56 13.37 -0.12
C GLY A 242 14.67 14.42 -0.29
N GLU A 243 15.90 13.99 -0.56
CA GLU A 243 17.02 14.91 -0.85
C GLU A 243 16.83 15.64 -2.18
N VAL A 244 16.43 14.92 -3.23
CA VAL A 244 16.17 15.51 -4.55
C VAL A 244 15.09 16.59 -4.48
N ILE A 245 13.98 16.32 -3.79
CA ILE A 245 12.89 17.28 -3.59
C ILE A 245 13.42 18.50 -2.82
N THR A 246 14.13 18.26 -1.70
CA THR A 246 14.63 19.35 -0.85
C THR A 246 15.57 20.27 -1.62
N GLN A 247 16.53 19.70 -2.36
CA GLN A 247 17.47 20.46 -3.17
C GLN A 247 16.76 21.23 -4.29
N SER A 248 15.85 20.58 -5.01
CA SER A 248 15.09 21.22 -6.10
C SER A 248 14.28 22.43 -5.61
N VAL A 249 13.68 22.34 -4.42
CA VAL A 249 12.95 23.45 -3.80
C VAL A 249 13.90 24.57 -3.37
N GLN A 250 15.07 24.23 -2.82
CA GLN A 250 16.10 25.22 -2.45
C GLN A 250 16.63 25.98 -3.68
N ASP A 251 16.84 25.27 -4.79
CA ASP A 251 17.28 25.86 -6.04
C ASP A 251 16.22 26.82 -6.60
N TYR A 252 14.94 26.41 -6.61
CA TYR A 252 13.83 27.30 -6.98
C TYR A 252 13.77 28.56 -6.10
N ILE A 253 13.89 28.40 -4.78
CA ILE A 253 13.93 29.55 -3.84
C ILE A 253 15.08 30.49 -4.17
N CYS A 254 16.26 29.93 -4.48
CA CYS A 254 17.45 30.70 -4.83
C CYS A 254 17.23 31.48 -6.13
N GLU A 255 16.72 30.83 -7.17
CA GLU A 255 16.47 31.45 -8.48
C GLU A 255 15.41 32.55 -8.42
N VAL A 256 14.33 32.35 -7.66
CA VAL A 256 13.32 33.39 -7.44
C VAL A 256 13.90 34.59 -6.71
N LYS A 257 14.65 34.37 -5.60
CA LYS A 257 15.27 35.46 -4.83
C LYS A 257 16.30 36.24 -5.65
N GLN A 258 16.97 35.59 -6.58
CA GLN A 258 17.94 36.20 -7.50
C GLN A 258 17.29 36.76 -8.77
N LYS A 259 15.97 36.64 -8.93
CA LYS A 259 15.23 36.99 -10.16
C LYS A 259 15.77 36.30 -11.42
N LYS A 260 16.35 35.10 -11.27
CA LYS A 260 16.71 34.20 -12.38
C LYS A 260 15.49 33.45 -12.91
N PHE A 261 14.54 33.14 -12.01
CA PHE A 261 13.23 32.61 -12.37
C PHE A 261 12.12 33.62 -12.05
N PRO A 262 11.12 33.81 -12.94
CA PRO A 262 11.07 33.27 -14.30
C PRO A 262 12.13 33.91 -15.22
N ALA A 263 12.73 33.10 -16.09
CA ALA A 263 13.55 33.58 -17.21
C ALA A 263 12.66 34.09 -18.37
N GLU A 264 13.26 34.65 -19.43
CA GLU A 264 12.49 35.20 -20.56
C GLU A 264 11.60 34.15 -21.23
N GLU A 265 12.05 32.89 -21.38
CA GLU A 265 11.26 31.82 -21.97
C GLU A 265 10.01 31.42 -21.16
N HIS A 266 9.97 31.82 -19.89
CA HIS A 266 8.84 31.58 -18.98
C HIS A 266 7.89 32.79 -18.90
N CYS A 267 8.21 33.90 -19.57
CA CYS A 267 7.45 35.14 -19.52
C CYS A 267 6.59 35.34 -20.79
N PHE A 268 5.37 35.86 -20.61
CA PHE A 268 4.55 36.32 -21.73
C PHE A 268 4.89 37.76 -22.09
N LYS A 269 5.02 38.05 -23.40
CA LYS A 269 5.38 39.38 -23.90
C LYS A 269 4.13 40.24 -24.09
N ILE A 270 4.24 41.52 -23.75
CA ILE A 270 3.26 42.56 -24.11
C ILE A 270 3.92 43.55 -25.07
N ASN A 271 3.18 44.02 -26.08
CA ASN A 271 3.66 45.15 -26.88
C ASN A 271 3.72 46.40 -25.97
N ALA A 272 4.80 47.17 -26.06
CA ALA A 272 5.00 48.39 -25.29
C ALA A 272 3.83 49.38 -25.46
N ASP A 273 3.23 49.44 -26.65
CA ASP A 273 2.09 50.32 -26.95
C ASP A 273 0.82 49.97 -26.14
N ASN A 274 0.73 48.74 -25.63
CA ASN A 274 -0.39 48.26 -24.83
C ASN A 274 -0.11 48.38 -23.31
N LEU A 275 1.07 48.89 -22.92
CA LEU A 275 1.35 49.14 -21.50
C LEU A 275 0.52 50.36 -21.05
N PRO A 276 -0.22 50.26 -19.93
CA PRO A 276 -0.92 51.41 -19.38
C PRO A 276 0.10 52.49 -18.98
N ASN A 277 -0.16 53.74 -19.34
CA ASN A 277 0.62 54.89 -18.86
C ASN A 277 0.40 55.04 -17.35
N LEU A 278 1.30 54.45 -16.55
CA LEU A 278 1.29 54.56 -15.09
C LEU A 278 1.88 55.89 -14.58
N TYR A 279 2.45 56.70 -15.48
CA TYR A 279 3.02 58.02 -15.19
C TYR A 279 2.37 59.12 -16.05
N THR A 280 1.08 59.34 -15.84
CA THR A 280 0.44 60.64 -16.16
C THR A 280 -0.39 61.03 -14.94
N GLN A 281 -0.13 62.23 -14.39
CA GLN A 281 -0.50 62.80 -13.07
C GLN A 281 0.58 62.53 -12.01
N THR A 282 1.45 63.47 -11.62
CA THR A 282 1.51 64.95 -11.69
C THR A 282 2.95 65.40 -11.77
#